data_AF-A0A5C5FKS9-F1
#
_entry.id   AF-A0A5C5FKS9-F1
#
_cell.length_a   1.000
_cell.length_b   1.000
_cell.length_c   1.000
_cell.angle_alpha   90.00
_cell.angle_beta   90.00
_cell.angle_gamma   90.00
#
_symmetry.space_group_name_H-M   'P 1'
#
loop_
_entity.id
_entity.type
_entity.pdbx_description
1 polymer ?
#
loop_
_entity_poly.entity_id
_entity_poly.type
_entity_poly.pdbx_seq_one_letter_code
_entity_poly.pdbx_strand_id
1 'polypeptide(L)'
;MLQSSLKRAARTHRTVCAAPQRTLWRCSTLISSSPTSLLSHLEEAQTADADSTLTAYALSKNTPQELVPRFVAALSSSSSSSPSIGCLSEVVPPSTLARLAPSAPLKGELYTVAIARHRPSSPTSSERAIPFRSTLTGRPNIALGREIKPEMRHDGEDAGFEAFLRGEKWGFGERANEGRAVSEGIDELKHVDPADVKELVAFTADRMQPFLAALSTYPSAATTGLVGTSTPFHSPTGAPFSLFFSNEVVSSGAIGVAVVGSPSAPAIKLDYGGLEHVGEPYEVTSSQGNIVLSLSNQNAARLLLDAVNKLFGTSAERLGAVQRSEEKDKEFFAALYDEQPSLPLDLGKARLVAKIMAGDPSRGAMSVETEQEVATGSYLAFLHAPSSSSSTTSSTSAPPPSANSLTFLSLPASDLPPRFAASDAPSSGPVVEVPAFVAASENGVLFAPPGRDAQGQVRVCAVEGASARVEEA
;
A
#
# COMPACT_ATOMS: atom_id res chain seq x y z
N MET A 1 -40.59 -22.32 52.85
CA MET A 1 -39.15 -22.49 52.59
C MET A 1 -38.95 -23.12 51.22
N LEU A 2 -38.13 -22.48 50.39
CA LEU A 2 -37.25 -23.06 49.37
C LEU A 2 -37.72 -23.49 47.96
N GLN A 3 -38.94 -23.22 47.46
CA GLN A 3 -39.23 -23.51 46.02
C GLN A 3 -40.07 -22.50 45.22
N SER A 4 -40.46 -21.35 45.78
CA SER A 4 -41.24 -20.33 45.03
C SER A 4 -40.45 -19.09 44.59
N SER A 5 -39.14 -19.00 44.88
CA SER A 5 -38.33 -17.79 44.57
C SER A 5 -37.45 -17.89 43.32
N LEU A 6 -37.53 -18.98 42.53
CA LEU A 6 -36.65 -19.21 41.37
C LEU A 6 -37.33 -19.04 40.00
N LYS A 7 -38.59 -18.60 39.95
CA LYS A 7 -39.31 -18.38 38.67
C LYS A 7 -39.43 -16.91 38.24
N ARG A 8 -38.73 -15.97 38.90
CA ARG A 8 -38.70 -14.54 38.54
C ARG A 8 -37.36 -14.00 38.06
N ALA A 9 -36.36 -14.86 37.85
CA ALA A 9 -35.03 -14.48 37.37
C ALA A 9 -34.70 -15.00 35.95
N ALA A 10 -35.72 -15.27 35.13
CA ALA A 10 -35.54 -15.87 33.78
C ALA A 10 -36.16 -15.03 32.65
N ARG A 11 -36.18 -13.69 32.80
CA ARG A 11 -36.64 -12.77 31.75
C ARG A 11 -35.90 -11.44 31.86
N THR A 12 -34.68 -11.40 31.35
CA THR A 12 -34.02 -10.24 30.70
C THR A 12 -32.55 -10.57 30.43
N HIS A 13 -32.26 -11.63 29.67
CA HIS A 13 -31.09 -11.60 28.78
C HIS A 13 -31.62 -11.14 27.43
N ARG A 14 -31.85 -9.82 27.35
CA ARG A 14 -31.88 -9.15 26.06
C ARG A 14 -30.45 -9.27 25.57
N THR A 15 -30.20 -10.18 24.64
CA THR A 15 -29.02 -10.10 23.79
C THR A 15 -29.00 -8.69 23.24
N VAL A 16 -28.12 -7.86 23.79
CA VAL A 16 -27.72 -6.63 23.13
C VAL A 16 -27.03 -7.15 21.88
N CYS A 17 -27.78 -7.27 20.78
CA CYS A 17 -27.18 -7.20 19.47
C CYS A 17 -26.36 -5.91 19.53
N ALA A 18 -25.03 -6.04 19.54
CA ALA A 18 -24.17 -4.93 19.26
C ALA A 18 -24.74 -4.27 18.01
N ALA A 19 -25.20 -3.02 18.13
CA ALA A 19 -25.55 -2.26 16.95
C ALA A 19 -24.33 -2.35 16.02
N PRO A 20 -24.51 -2.61 14.72
CA PRO A 20 -23.38 -2.63 13.81
C PRO A 20 -22.64 -1.31 14.00
N GLN A 21 -21.37 -1.38 14.42
CA GLN A 21 -20.50 -0.20 14.43
C GLN A 21 -20.59 0.38 13.01
N ARG A 22 -21.04 1.63 12.93
CA ARG A 22 -21.21 2.30 11.65
C ARG A 22 -19.81 2.62 11.16
N THR A 23 -19.45 2.01 10.04
CA THR A 23 -18.18 2.30 9.40
C THR A 23 -18.18 3.70 8.81
N LEU A 24 -17.11 4.47 9.03
CA LEU A 24 -16.94 5.83 8.45
C LEU A 24 -16.93 5.78 6.93
N TRP A 25 -16.50 4.65 6.38
CA TRP A 25 -16.49 4.35 4.96
C TRP A 25 -17.62 3.40 4.60
N ARG A 26 -18.33 3.71 3.52
CA ARG A 26 -19.12 2.75 2.76
C ARG A 26 -18.29 2.33 1.56
N CYS A 27 -17.89 1.07 1.53
CA CYS A 27 -16.97 0.57 0.51
C CYS A 27 -17.66 -0.42 -0.42
N SER A 28 -17.37 -0.31 -1.71
CA SER A 28 -17.73 -1.34 -2.68
C SER A 28 -16.68 -1.48 -3.78
N THR A 29 -16.50 -2.70 -4.26
CA THR A 29 -15.70 -2.99 -5.45
C THR A 29 -16.60 -3.65 -6.47
N LEU A 30 -16.76 -2.98 -7.61
CA LEU A 30 -17.52 -3.47 -8.75
C LEU A 30 -16.59 -4.25 -9.67
N ILE A 31 -17.01 -5.44 -10.07
CA ILE A 31 -16.24 -6.38 -10.90
C ILE A 31 -17.08 -6.77 -12.10
N SER A 32 -16.51 -6.69 -13.30
CA SER A 32 -17.16 -7.16 -14.52
C SER A 32 -16.14 -7.57 -15.58
N SER A 33 -16.57 -8.39 -16.55
CA SER A 33 -15.83 -8.63 -17.78
C SER A 33 -16.01 -7.50 -18.82
N SER A 34 -16.86 -6.50 -18.53
CA SER A 34 -17.11 -5.36 -19.41
C SER A 34 -16.93 -4.03 -18.66
N PRO A 35 -16.01 -3.14 -19.09
CA PRO A 35 -15.86 -1.83 -18.49
C PRO A 35 -17.07 -0.93 -18.78
N THR A 36 -17.73 -1.09 -19.93
CA THR A 36 -18.94 -0.34 -20.26
C THR A 36 -20.11 -0.68 -19.32
N SER A 37 -20.27 -1.96 -18.96
CA SER A 37 -21.30 -2.36 -17.97
C SER A 37 -21.02 -1.78 -16.58
N LEU A 38 -19.75 -1.70 -16.16
CA LEU A 38 -19.37 -1.02 -14.91
C LEU A 38 -19.73 0.45 -14.95
N LEU A 39 -19.42 1.14 -16.05
CA LEU A 39 -19.72 2.56 -16.20
C LEU A 39 -21.22 2.83 -16.16
N SER A 40 -22.03 2.06 -16.92
CA SER A 40 -23.49 2.17 -16.90
C SER A 40 -24.06 1.93 -15.50
N HIS A 41 -23.56 0.93 -14.78
CA HIS A 41 -23.99 0.66 -13.41
C HIS A 41 -23.67 1.82 -12.46
N LEU A 42 -22.51 2.48 -12.63
CA LEU A 42 -22.15 3.68 -11.85
C LEU A 42 -23.01 4.89 -12.17
N GLU A 43 -23.31 5.11 -13.45
CA GLU A 43 -24.20 6.19 -13.91
C GLU A 43 -25.63 6.01 -13.36
N GLU A 44 -26.12 4.77 -13.27
CA GLU A 44 -27.41 4.44 -12.67
C GLU A 44 -27.42 4.62 -11.13
N ALA A 45 -26.35 4.17 -10.46
CA ALA A 45 -26.25 4.20 -9.00
C ALA A 45 -26.04 5.60 -8.40
N GLN A 46 -25.62 6.58 -9.21
CA GLN A 46 -25.36 7.98 -8.78
C GLN A 46 -26.56 8.66 -8.11
N THR A 47 -27.78 8.20 -8.37
CA THR A 47 -29.00 8.82 -7.82
C THR A 47 -29.26 8.49 -6.35
N ALA A 48 -28.49 7.55 -5.75
CA ALA A 48 -28.87 6.92 -4.49
C ALA A 48 -28.06 7.35 -3.24
N ASP A 49 -26.99 8.15 -3.35
CA ASP A 49 -26.06 8.40 -2.21
C ASP A 49 -25.79 9.88 -1.92
N ALA A 50 -26.86 10.63 -1.62
CA ALA A 50 -26.84 12.07 -1.34
C ALA A 50 -26.10 12.49 -0.05
N ASP A 51 -25.75 11.54 0.83
CA ASP A 51 -25.19 11.83 2.16
C ASP A 51 -23.65 11.73 2.20
N SER A 52 -23.00 11.41 1.08
CA SER A 52 -21.55 11.24 1.03
C SER A 52 -20.82 12.58 0.97
N THR A 53 -19.84 12.76 1.85
CA THR A 53 -19.05 14.00 1.95
C THR A 53 -17.83 14.00 1.05
N LEU A 54 -17.33 12.81 0.70
CA LEU A 54 -16.16 12.61 -0.14
C LEU A 54 -16.20 11.20 -0.75
N THR A 55 -15.70 11.05 -1.97
CA THR A 55 -15.52 9.74 -2.62
C THR A 55 -14.06 9.49 -2.93
N ALA A 56 -13.50 8.38 -2.42
CA ALA A 56 -12.22 7.85 -2.84
C ALA A 56 -12.44 6.67 -3.80
N TYR A 57 -11.68 6.56 -4.88
CA TYR A 57 -11.83 5.46 -5.84
C TYR A 57 -10.51 4.96 -6.44
N ALA A 58 -10.51 3.72 -6.90
CA ALA A 58 -9.42 3.13 -7.66
C ALA A 58 -9.98 2.38 -8.87
N LEU A 59 -9.51 2.74 -10.07
CA LEU A 59 -9.94 2.19 -11.35
C LEU A 59 -8.85 1.30 -11.92
N SER A 60 -9.18 0.07 -12.33
CA SER A 60 -8.17 -0.84 -12.88
C SER A 60 -7.51 -0.26 -14.13
N LYS A 61 -6.18 -0.35 -14.20
CA LYS A 61 -5.37 0.23 -15.30
C LYS A 61 -5.65 -0.41 -16.65
N ASN A 62 -6.25 -1.60 -16.71
CA ASN A 62 -6.67 -2.19 -17.98
C ASN A 62 -7.93 -1.54 -18.58
N THR A 63 -8.59 -0.62 -17.86
CA THR A 63 -9.72 0.15 -18.39
C THR A 63 -9.29 0.91 -19.66
N PRO A 64 -10.08 0.83 -20.76
CA PRO A 64 -9.77 1.56 -21.99
C PRO A 64 -9.62 3.07 -21.75
N GLN A 65 -8.57 3.66 -22.32
CA GLN A 65 -8.24 5.08 -22.15
C GLN A 65 -9.43 6.01 -22.47
N GLU A 66 -10.20 5.70 -23.52
CA GLU A 66 -11.41 6.45 -23.91
C GLU A 66 -12.48 6.52 -22.80
N LEU A 67 -12.57 5.49 -21.95
CA LEU A 67 -13.59 5.41 -20.90
C LEU A 67 -13.16 6.08 -19.60
N VAL A 68 -11.85 6.25 -19.36
CA VAL A 68 -11.33 6.81 -18.09
C VAL A 68 -11.96 8.16 -17.74
N PRO A 69 -12.02 9.17 -18.64
CA PRO A 69 -12.65 10.45 -18.31
C PRO A 69 -14.13 10.32 -17.94
N ARG A 70 -14.85 9.35 -18.53
CA ARG A 70 -16.26 9.09 -18.20
C ARG A 70 -16.42 8.47 -16.81
N PHE A 71 -15.54 7.54 -16.43
CA PHE A 71 -15.50 7.02 -15.06
C PHE A 71 -15.21 8.12 -14.04
N VAL A 72 -14.19 8.95 -14.30
CA VAL A 72 -13.84 10.09 -13.43
C VAL A 72 -15.02 11.04 -13.29
N ALA A 73 -15.69 11.37 -14.40
CA ALA A 73 -16.88 12.21 -14.37
C ALA A 73 -18.01 11.55 -13.56
N ALA A 74 -18.32 10.28 -13.78
CA ALA A 74 -19.35 9.55 -13.04
C ALA A 74 -19.09 9.52 -11.53
N LEU A 75 -17.84 9.28 -11.13
CA LEU A 75 -17.44 9.21 -9.72
C LEU A 75 -17.39 10.59 -9.06
N SER A 76 -17.10 11.64 -9.83
CA SER A 76 -17.08 13.04 -9.35
C SER A 76 -18.45 13.73 -9.37
N SER A 77 -19.37 13.26 -10.21
CA SER A 77 -20.72 13.85 -10.37
C SER A 77 -21.73 13.38 -9.31
N SER A 78 -21.35 12.44 -8.45
CA SER A 78 -22.25 11.85 -7.43
C SER A 78 -22.78 12.87 -6.42
N SER A 79 -22.18 14.07 -6.30
CA SER A 79 -22.79 15.23 -5.64
C SER A 79 -22.06 16.51 -6.06
N SER A 80 -22.79 17.56 -6.46
CA SER A 80 -22.23 18.80 -7.00
C SER A 80 -21.29 19.58 -6.06
N SER A 81 -21.10 19.13 -4.82
CA SER A 81 -20.28 19.79 -3.80
C SER A 81 -19.25 18.88 -3.13
N SER A 82 -19.26 17.57 -3.36
CA SER A 82 -18.34 16.67 -2.64
C SER A 82 -17.10 16.37 -3.49
N PRO A 83 -15.90 16.61 -2.95
CA PRO A 83 -14.64 16.29 -3.61
C PRO A 83 -14.53 14.77 -3.86
N SER A 84 -13.93 14.41 -4.99
CA SER A 84 -13.53 13.04 -5.27
C SER A 84 -12.01 12.96 -5.33
N ILE A 85 -11.45 11.82 -4.93
CA ILE A 85 -10.04 11.50 -5.15
C ILE A 85 -9.94 10.09 -5.73
N GLY A 86 -8.94 9.84 -6.56
CA GLY A 86 -8.70 8.47 -6.98
C GLY A 86 -7.46 8.27 -7.82
N CYS A 87 -7.20 7.03 -8.20
CA CYS A 87 -6.07 6.69 -9.06
C CYS A 87 -6.43 5.59 -10.05
N LEU A 88 -5.58 5.42 -11.06
CA LEU A 88 -5.49 4.14 -11.75
C LEU A 88 -4.69 3.16 -10.88
N SER A 89 -5.21 1.95 -10.71
CA SER A 89 -4.65 0.89 -9.87
C SER A 89 -4.32 -0.35 -10.70
N GLU A 90 -3.44 -1.20 -10.22
CA GLU A 90 -3.08 -2.46 -10.88
C GLU A 90 -4.30 -3.40 -10.99
N VAL A 91 -4.26 -4.28 -11.99
CA VAL A 91 -5.28 -5.29 -12.25
C VAL A 91 -5.22 -6.37 -11.18
N VAL A 92 -6.34 -6.56 -10.46
CA VAL A 92 -6.44 -7.60 -9.44
C VAL A 92 -6.52 -8.98 -10.10
N PRO A 93 -5.63 -9.94 -9.76
CA PRO A 93 -5.59 -11.25 -10.38
C PRO A 93 -6.90 -12.02 -10.22
N PRO A 94 -7.29 -12.83 -11.21
CA PRO A 94 -8.50 -13.65 -11.13
C PRO A 94 -8.56 -14.55 -9.90
N SER A 95 -7.44 -15.06 -9.38
CA SER A 95 -7.43 -15.87 -8.15
C SER A 95 -7.79 -15.07 -6.90
N THR A 96 -7.38 -13.81 -6.84
CA THR A 96 -7.77 -12.91 -5.75
C THR A 96 -9.24 -12.55 -5.91
N LEU A 97 -9.68 -12.20 -7.12
CA LEU A 97 -11.10 -11.93 -7.40
C LEU A 97 -12.01 -13.14 -7.16
N ALA A 98 -11.55 -14.36 -7.42
CA ALA A 98 -12.29 -15.60 -7.17
C ALA A 98 -12.64 -15.78 -5.69
N ARG A 99 -11.74 -15.33 -4.80
CA ARG A 99 -11.98 -15.35 -3.35
C ARG A 99 -12.89 -14.21 -2.91
N LEU A 100 -12.74 -13.03 -3.51
CA LEU A 100 -13.53 -11.85 -3.18
C LEU A 100 -14.98 -11.95 -3.66
N ALA A 101 -15.16 -12.49 -4.86
CA ALA A 101 -16.43 -12.64 -5.55
C ALA A 101 -16.52 -14.04 -6.18
N PRO A 102 -16.81 -15.10 -5.40
CA PRO A 102 -16.93 -16.47 -5.90
C PRO A 102 -18.02 -16.63 -6.99
N SER A 103 -18.99 -15.71 -7.02
CA SER A 103 -20.07 -15.66 -7.99
C SER A 103 -19.71 -14.94 -9.30
N ALA A 104 -18.56 -14.28 -9.39
CA ALA A 104 -18.14 -13.56 -10.58
C ALA A 104 -17.74 -14.53 -11.70
N PRO A 105 -18.04 -14.23 -12.97
CA PRO A 105 -17.56 -15.02 -14.09
C PRO A 105 -16.06 -14.80 -14.29
N LEU A 106 -15.23 -15.68 -13.73
CA LEU A 106 -13.75 -15.59 -13.77
C LEU A 106 -13.14 -15.97 -15.13
N LYS A 107 -13.93 -16.00 -16.20
CA LYS A 107 -13.43 -16.34 -17.55
C LYS A 107 -13.01 -15.06 -18.26
N GLY A 108 -11.70 -14.92 -18.47
CA GLY A 108 -11.12 -13.82 -19.24
C GLY A 108 -10.65 -12.67 -18.36
N GLU A 109 -10.37 -11.55 -19.02
CA GLU A 109 -9.92 -10.32 -18.40
C GLU A 109 -11.07 -9.66 -17.62
N LEU A 110 -10.79 -9.24 -16.39
CA LEU A 110 -11.75 -8.56 -15.51
C LEU A 110 -11.34 -7.11 -15.30
N TYR A 111 -12.34 -6.25 -15.17
CA TYR A 111 -12.22 -4.82 -14.90
C TYR A 111 -12.79 -4.57 -13.51
N THR A 112 -12.16 -3.67 -12.76
CA THR A 112 -12.58 -3.38 -11.39
C THR A 112 -12.62 -1.88 -11.13
N VAL A 113 -13.64 -1.46 -10.37
CA VAL A 113 -13.73 -0.11 -9.79
C VAL A 113 -13.98 -0.25 -8.30
N ALA A 114 -13.02 0.12 -7.47
CA ALA A 114 -13.18 0.21 -6.03
C ALA A 114 -13.58 1.63 -5.62
N ILE A 115 -14.54 1.75 -4.71
CA ILE A 115 -15.17 3.02 -4.31
C ILE A 115 -15.35 2.99 -2.80
N ALA A 116 -14.90 4.05 -2.14
CA ALA A 116 -15.09 4.27 -0.72
C ALA A 116 -15.72 5.65 -0.55
N ARG A 117 -16.92 5.69 0.04
CA ARG A 117 -17.63 6.94 0.32
C ARG A 117 -17.57 7.24 1.80
N HIS A 118 -17.02 8.40 2.16
CA HIS A 118 -16.97 8.84 3.54
C HIS A 118 -18.33 9.37 3.98
N ARG A 119 -18.87 8.80 5.05
CA ARG A 119 -20.14 9.19 5.66
C ARG A 119 -19.93 9.46 7.14
N PRO A 120 -20.09 10.71 7.60
CA PRO A 120 -19.89 11.03 9.01
C PRO A 120 -20.88 10.28 9.90
N SER A 121 -20.41 9.82 11.05
CA SER A 121 -21.20 9.02 12.01
C SER A 121 -22.50 9.72 12.46
N SER A 122 -22.47 11.05 12.57
CA SER A 122 -23.61 11.92 12.88
C SER A 122 -23.45 13.27 12.18
N PRO A 123 -24.53 13.89 11.67
CA PRO A 123 -24.48 15.23 11.09
C PRO A 123 -24.10 16.33 12.10
N THR A 124 -24.14 16.02 13.41
CA THR A 124 -23.70 16.92 14.49
C THR A 124 -22.29 16.61 15.00
N SER A 125 -21.61 15.61 14.42
CA SER A 125 -20.25 15.25 14.80
C SER A 125 -19.28 16.31 14.31
N SER A 126 -18.21 16.56 15.07
CA SER A 126 -17.04 17.32 14.61
C SER A 126 -16.21 16.57 13.56
N GLU A 127 -16.57 15.31 13.31
CA GLU A 127 -15.93 14.42 12.36
C GLU A 127 -16.11 14.89 10.93
N ARG A 128 -15.00 15.03 10.20
CA ARG A 128 -15.00 15.44 8.80
C ARG A 128 -13.84 14.81 8.03
N ALA A 129 -14.08 14.55 6.75
CA ALA A 129 -13.04 14.17 5.80
C ALA A 129 -12.55 15.43 5.06
N ILE A 130 -11.25 15.64 5.05
CA ILE A 130 -10.59 16.76 4.36
C ILE A 130 -9.78 16.16 3.20
N PRO A 131 -10.17 16.37 1.92
CA PRO A 131 -9.31 16.02 0.81
C PRO A 131 -8.06 16.91 0.81
N PHE A 132 -6.94 16.37 0.37
CA PHE A 132 -5.72 17.16 0.20
C PHE A 132 -4.97 16.76 -1.06
N ARG A 133 -4.18 17.70 -1.58
CA ARG A 133 -3.22 17.49 -2.66
C ARG A 133 -1.85 17.97 -2.20
N SER A 134 -0.88 17.08 -2.23
CA SER A 134 0.51 17.37 -1.93
C SER A 134 1.31 17.50 -3.22
N THR A 135 2.00 18.63 -3.39
CA THR A 135 3.02 18.81 -4.45
C THR A 135 4.42 18.42 -3.97
N LEU A 136 4.56 17.89 -2.75
CA LEU A 136 5.83 17.48 -2.19
C LEU A 136 6.39 16.30 -2.97
N THR A 137 7.42 16.57 -3.78
CA THR A 137 8.12 15.55 -4.56
C THR A 137 9.61 15.55 -4.21
N GLY A 138 10.15 14.36 -4.05
CA GLY A 138 11.57 14.13 -3.87
C GLY A 138 12.37 14.38 -5.14
N ARG A 139 13.67 14.18 -5.03
CA ARG A 139 14.61 14.38 -6.14
C ARG A 139 14.30 13.42 -7.29
N PRO A 140 14.47 13.85 -8.56
CA PRO A 140 14.41 12.95 -9.69
C PRO A 140 15.48 11.84 -9.55
N ASN A 141 15.13 10.62 -9.97
CA ASN A 141 16.09 9.53 -10.03
C ASN A 141 17.27 9.91 -10.93
N ILE A 142 18.50 9.69 -10.45
CA ILE A 142 19.71 9.98 -11.22
C ILE A 142 19.79 8.96 -12.37
N ALA A 143 19.46 9.40 -13.59
CA ALA A 143 19.63 8.59 -14.79
C ALA A 143 21.08 8.71 -15.28
N LEU A 144 21.95 7.79 -14.87
CA LEU A 144 23.30 7.69 -15.42
C LEU A 144 23.22 7.27 -16.90
N GLY A 145 23.79 8.07 -17.81
CA GLY A 145 23.95 7.71 -19.23
C GLY A 145 22.82 8.12 -20.17
N ARG A 146 21.80 8.84 -19.71
CA ARG A 146 20.84 9.54 -20.59
C ARG A 146 20.95 11.04 -20.30
N GLU A 147 21.18 11.84 -21.34
CA GLU A 147 21.16 13.29 -21.24
C GLU A 147 19.76 13.72 -20.78
N ILE A 148 19.66 14.15 -19.52
CA ILE A 148 18.44 14.77 -19.01
C ILE A 148 18.39 16.14 -19.69
N LYS A 149 17.54 16.30 -20.71
CA LYS A 149 17.24 17.63 -21.24
C LYS A 149 16.69 18.47 -20.09
N PRO A 150 17.32 19.60 -19.74
CA PRO A 150 16.84 20.45 -18.68
C PRO A 150 15.60 21.20 -19.19
N GLU A 151 14.42 20.62 -19.04
CA GLU A 151 13.19 21.38 -19.20
C GLU A 151 13.05 22.29 -17.98
N MET A 152 13.21 23.59 -18.24
CA MET A 152 12.97 24.76 -17.39
C MET A 152 13.31 24.60 -15.91
N ARG A 153 14.57 24.93 -15.60
CA ARG A 153 15.03 25.29 -14.25
C ARG A 153 14.13 26.37 -13.65
N HIS A 154 13.40 26.02 -12.59
CA HIS A 154 12.99 26.97 -11.58
C HIS A 154 13.12 26.47 -10.15
N ASP A 155 13.92 25.42 -9.92
CA ASP A 155 14.20 24.92 -8.58
C ASP A 155 15.62 25.31 -8.15
N GLY A 156 15.71 25.88 -6.94
CA GLY A 156 16.90 26.49 -6.37
C GLY A 156 18.11 25.57 -6.32
N GLU A 157 19.28 26.19 -6.30
CA GLU A 157 20.59 25.55 -6.21
C GLU A 157 20.63 24.51 -5.08
N ASP A 158 21.01 23.27 -5.41
CA ASP A 158 20.96 22.11 -4.54
C ASP A 158 22.05 22.17 -3.46
N ALA A 159 21.67 22.65 -2.27
CA ALA A 159 22.55 22.73 -1.10
C ALA A 159 23.17 21.37 -0.69
N GLY A 160 22.49 20.24 -0.98
CA GLY A 160 22.99 18.90 -0.66
C GLY A 160 24.06 18.41 -1.66
N PHE A 161 23.90 18.74 -2.94
CA PHE A 161 24.93 18.47 -3.94
C PHE A 161 26.16 19.38 -3.76
N GLU A 162 25.95 20.64 -3.38
CA GLU A 162 27.05 21.53 -2.97
C GLU A 162 27.80 21.01 -1.74
N ALA A 163 27.09 20.53 -0.72
CA ALA A 163 27.70 19.91 0.48
C ALA A 163 28.54 18.67 0.14
N PHE A 164 28.08 17.86 -0.82
CA PHE A 164 28.86 16.73 -1.36
C PHE A 164 30.15 17.14 -2.04
N LEU A 165 30.07 18.13 -2.93
CA LEU A 165 31.24 18.64 -3.64
C LEU A 165 32.25 19.25 -2.67
N ARG A 166 31.79 19.68 -1.48
CA ARG A 166 32.62 20.17 -0.36
C ARG A 166 33.15 19.07 0.56
N GLY A 167 32.81 17.79 0.32
CA GLY A 167 33.27 16.66 1.11
C GLY A 167 32.59 16.51 2.47
N GLU A 168 31.42 17.13 2.66
CA GLU A 168 30.61 16.97 3.86
C GLU A 168 29.85 15.63 3.85
N LYS A 169 29.35 15.18 5.01
CA LYS A 169 28.63 13.91 5.12
C LYS A 169 27.41 13.91 4.20
N TRP A 170 27.47 13.09 3.16
CA TRP A 170 26.34 12.78 2.28
C TRP A 170 25.37 11.85 3.02
N GLY A 171 24.24 12.40 3.48
CA GLY A 171 23.10 11.63 3.93
C GLY A 171 22.00 11.65 2.89
N PHE A 172 21.54 10.49 2.42
CA PHE A 172 20.24 10.41 1.76
C PHE A 172 19.18 10.71 2.82
N GLY A 173 18.54 11.88 2.75
CA GLY A 173 17.45 12.25 3.66
C GLY A 173 17.86 12.72 5.07
N GLU A 174 19.13 12.61 5.47
CA GLU A 174 19.61 13.20 6.71
C GLU A 174 20.11 14.64 6.50
N ARG A 175 19.49 15.53 7.27
CA ARG A 175 19.61 16.99 7.23
C ARG A 175 21.06 17.44 7.46
N ALA A 176 21.77 17.74 6.39
CA ALA A 176 22.83 18.76 6.39
C ALA A 176 22.19 20.16 6.42
N ASN A 177 21.41 20.47 7.46
CA ASN A 177 21.03 21.84 7.80
C ASN A 177 20.43 21.89 9.22
N GLU A 178 21.27 22.19 10.21
CA GLU A 178 20.85 22.58 11.57
C GLU A 178 20.23 24.01 11.59
N GLY A 179 19.82 24.55 10.44
CA GLY A 179 19.11 25.82 10.32
C GLY A 179 17.72 25.65 9.75
N ARG A 180 16.69 25.59 10.61
CA ARG A 180 15.26 25.86 10.30
C ARG A 180 14.82 25.52 8.85
N ALA A 181 14.78 24.24 8.49
CA ALA A 181 13.88 23.82 7.42
C ALA A 181 12.46 23.81 8.01
N VAL A 182 11.64 24.78 7.62
CA VAL A 182 10.18 24.67 7.78
C VAL A 182 9.81 23.36 7.11
N SER A 183 9.31 22.38 7.87
CA SER A 183 8.74 21.18 7.27
C SER A 183 7.60 21.67 6.38
N GLU A 184 7.78 21.60 5.05
CA GLU A 184 6.68 21.86 4.14
C GLU A 184 5.62 20.79 4.43
N GLY A 185 4.56 21.20 5.12
CA GLY A 185 3.42 20.35 5.43
C GLY A 185 2.43 20.34 4.29
N ILE A 186 1.41 19.49 4.39
CA ILE A 186 0.31 19.44 3.44
C ILE A 186 -0.54 20.71 3.63
N ASP A 187 -0.69 21.50 2.56
CA ASP A 187 -1.28 22.84 2.60
C ASP A 187 -2.70 22.85 3.18
N GLU A 188 -3.53 21.89 2.79
CA GLU A 188 -4.92 21.78 3.24
C GLU A 188 -5.04 21.38 4.72
N LEU A 189 -3.97 20.85 5.31
CA LEU A 189 -3.95 20.39 6.71
C LEU A 189 -3.21 21.36 7.65
N LYS A 190 -2.68 22.48 7.15
CA LYS A 190 -1.92 23.48 7.96
C LYS A 190 -2.69 24.04 9.16
N HIS A 191 -4.01 24.02 9.12
CA HIS A 191 -4.88 24.55 10.16
C HIS A 191 -5.53 23.48 11.03
N VAL A 192 -5.14 22.21 10.85
CA VAL A 192 -5.63 21.07 11.62
C VAL A 192 -4.57 20.68 12.64
N ASP A 193 -4.95 20.47 13.89
CA ASP A 193 -4.03 19.90 14.88
C ASP A 193 -3.67 18.48 14.44
N PRO A 194 -2.39 18.13 14.28
CA PRO A 194 -1.99 16.78 13.91
C PRO A 194 -2.54 15.69 14.83
N ALA A 195 -2.81 16.00 16.11
CA ALA A 195 -3.40 15.06 17.06
C ALA A 195 -4.87 14.72 16.76
N ASP A 196 -5.58 15.59 16.03
CA ASP A 196 -6.99 15.39 15.67
C ASP A 196 -7.16 14.52 14.42
N VAL A 197 -6.09 14.32 13.65
CA VAL A 197 -6.08 13.42 12.49
C VAL A 197 -5.97 11.98 12.98
N LYS A 198 -6.97 11.16 12.63
CA LYS A 198 -7.07 9.76 13.06
C LYS A 198 -6.89 8.75 11.93
N GLU A 199 -7.18 9.16 10.70
CA GLU A 199 -7.02 8.30 9.53
C GLU A 199 -6.50 9.13 8.35
N LEU A 200 -5.56 8.56 7.61
CA LEU A 200 -5.02 9.10 6.38
C LEU A 200 -5.10 8.03 5.29
N VAL A 201 -5.80 8.34 4.21
CA VAL A 201 -5.86 7.49 3.01
C VAL A 201 -5.21 8.25 1.87
N ALA A 202 -4.12 7.74 1.30
CA ALA A 202 -3.33 8.48 0.31
C ALA A 202 -3.01 7.66 -0.95
N PHE A 203 -2.94 8.35 -2.09
CA PHE A 203 -2.41 7.86 -3.35
C PHE A 203 -1.25 8.76 -3.76
N THR A 204 -0.05 8.19 -3.90
CA THR A 204 1.16 8.95 -4.21
C THR A 204 1.79 8.49 -5.51
N ALA A 205 2.29 9.41 -6.32
CA ALA A 205 3.14 9.10 -7.47
C ALA A 205 4.57 8.73 -7.00
N ASP A 206 5.53 8.74 -7.93
CA ASP A 206 6.94 8.56 -7.61
C ASP A 206 7.51 9.63 -6.67
N ARG A 207 8.73 9.37 -6.17
CA ARG A 207 9.52 10.34 -5.39
C ARG A 207 8.77 10.83 -4.15
N MET A 208 8.12 9.93 -3.45
CA MET A 208 7.23 10.24 -2.33
C MET A 208 7.93 10.61 -1.03
N GLN A 209 9.26 10.57 -0.93
CA GLN A 209 9.96 10.71 0.36
C GLN A 209 9.59 11.98 1.16
N PRO A 210 9.57 13.19 0.55
CA PRO A 210 9.14 14.39 1.28
C PRO A 210 7.68 14.31 1.72
N PHE A 211 6.82 13.67 0.92
CA PHE A 211 5.42 13.43 1.28
C PHE A 211 5.28 12.43 2.44
N LEU A 212 6.01 11.31 2.46
CA LEU A 212 6.01 10.37 3.58
C LEU A 212 6.53 11.02 4.87
N ALA A 213 7.53 11.89 4.76
CA ALA A 213 8.02 12.68 5.88
C ALA A 213 7.00 13.71 6.38
N ALA A 214 6.18 14.28 5.49
CA ALA A 214 5.07 15.15 5.90
C ALA A 214 3.94 14.35 6.56
N LEU A 215 3.65 13.12 6.12
CA LEU A 215 2.65 12.28 6.77
C LEU A 215 3.08 11.82 8.17
N SER A 216 4.39 11.65 8.42
CA SER A 216 4.89 11.26 9.75
C SER A 216 4.69 12.33 10.84
N THR A 217 4.29 13.56 10.47
CA THR A 217 3.90 14.59 11.45
C THR A 217 2.55 14.29 12.11
N TYR A 218 1.81 13.27 11.64
CA TYR A 218 0.51 12.84 12.16
C TYR A 218 0.60 11.46 12.86
N PRO A 219 1.34 11.34 13.98
CA PRO A 219 1.62 10.04 14.62
C PRO A 219 0.39 9.34 15.23
N SER A 220 -0.70 10.08 15.46
CA SER A 220 -1.96 9.50 15.91
C SER A 220 -2.81 8.92 14.79
N ALA A 221 -2.45 9.17 13.53
CA ALA A 221 -3.24 8.76 12.38
C ALA A 221 -2.83 7.37 11.89
N ALA A 222 -3.84 6.52 11.68
CA ALA A 222 -3.68 5.31 10.89
C ALA A 222 -3.53 5.72 9.42
N THR A 223 -2.35 5.49 8.83
CA THR A 223 -2.10 5.83 7.43
C THR A 223 -2.14 4.59 6.55
N THR A 224 -2.91 4.62 5.46
CA THR A 224 -2.92 3.58 4.43
C THR A 224 -3.03 4.18 3.03
N GLY A 225 -2.75 3.38 2.01
CA GLY A 225 -2.83 3.88 0.64
C GLY A 225 -2.06 3.06 -0.37
N LEU A 226 -1.87 3.63 -1.55
CA LEU A 226 -1.07 3.06 -2.62
C LEU A 226 0.00 4.03 -3.08
N VAL A 227 1.12 3.46 -3.49
CA VAL A 227 1.93 4.08 -4.52
C VAL A 227 1.21 3.87 -5.85
N GLY A 228 1.01 4.90 -6.65
CA GLY A 228 0.26 4.83 -7.89
C GLY A 228 0.87 3.84 -8.86
N THR A 229 0.01 3.21 -9.66
CA THR A 229 0.40 2.31 -10.74
C THR A 229 0.93 3.10 -11.95
N SER A 230 1.91 2.53 -12.62
CA SER A 230 2.55 3.05 -13.82
C SER A 230 1.55 3.03 -14.98
N THR A 231 1.16 4.21 -15.45
CA THR A 231 0.11 4.40 -16.46
C THR A 231 0.51 5.36 -17.59
N PRO A 232 1.71 5.23 -18.19
CA PRO A 232 2.19 6.13 -19.24
C PRO A 232 1.28 6.16 -20.48
N PHE A 233 0.51 5.10 -20.73
CA PHE A 233 -0.36 5.00 -21.90
C PHE A 233 -1.77 5.57 -21.69
N HIS A 234 -2.14 5.93 -20.45
CA HIS A 234 -3.45 6.50 -20.16
C HIS A 234 -3.47 8.02 -20.24
N SER A 235 -2.31 8.66 -20.10
CA SER A 235 -2.17 10.10 -20.28
C SER A 235 -1.80 10.44 -21.73
N PRO A 236 -2.47 11.41 -22.37
CA PRO A 236 -2.03 11.96 -23.66
C PRO A 236 -0.60 12.53 -23.63
N THR A 237 -0.10 12.92 -22.45
CA THR A 237 1.25 13.47 -22.28
C THR A 237 2.31 12.40 -21.99
N GLY A 238 1.94 11.12 -21.89
CA GLY A 238 2.88 10.07 -21.51
C GLY A 238 3.26 10.09 -20.02
N ALA A 239 2.48 10.78 -19.18
CA ALA A 239 2.76 10.93 -17.76
C ALA A 239 2.82 9.57 -17.04
N PRO A 240 3.79 9.34 -16.14
CA PRO A 240 4.05 8.01 -15.57
C PRO A 240 2.94 7.52 -14.64
N PHE A 241 2.17 8.41 -14.02
CA PHE A 241 1.10 8.08 -13.08
C PHE A 241 -0.16 8.88 -13.40
N SER A 242 -1.32 8.31 -13.04
CA SER A 242 -2.64 8.92 -13.20
C SER A 242 -3.35 8.96 -11.86
N LEU A 243 -3.24 10.09 -11.16
CA LEU A 243 -4.02 10.44 -9.98
C LEU A 243 -5.13 11.41 -10.40
N PHE A 244 -6.22 11.42 -9.66
CA PHE A 244 -7.40 12.24 -9.93
C PHE A 244 -7.79 12.99 -8.67
N PHE A 245 -7.83 14.32 -8.75
CA PHE A 245 -8.32 15.17 -7.68
C PHE A 245 -9.52 15.94 -8.21
N SER A 246 -10.71 15.50 -7.82
CA SER A 246 -11.97 15.93 -8.42
C SER A 246 -11.96 15.69 -9.94
N ASN A 247 -12.04 16.75 -10.75
CA ASN A 247 -12.00 16.66 -12.22
C ASN A 247 -10.60 16.90 -12.81
N GLU A 248 -9.57 17.09 -11.98
CA GLU A 248 -8.20 17.32 -12.43
C GLU A 248 -7.39 16.01 -12.43
N VAL A 249 -6.64 15.79 -13.51
CA VAL A 249 -5.65 14.71 -13.59
C VAL A 249 -4.31 15.23 -13.05
N VAL A 250 -3.77 14.53 -12.06
CA VAL A 250 -2.51 14.85 -11.39
C VAL A 250 -1.51 13.73 -11.65
N SER A 251 -0.34 14.07 -12.19
CA SER A 251 0.68 13.07 -12.59
C SER A 251 1.87 12.97 -11.64
N SER A 252 1.96 13.83 -10.64
CA SER A 252 3.09 13.93 -9.70
C SER A 252 2.61 14.35 -8.32
N GLY A 253 3.41 14.08 -7.29
CA GLY A 253 3.05 14.36 -5.91
C GLY A 253 2.08 13.31 -5.36
N ALA A 254 1.17 13.74 -4.48
CA ALA A 254 0.20 12.84 -3.87
C ALA A 254 -1.16 13.51 -3.68
N ILE A 255 -2.19 12.68 -3.54
CA ILE A 255 -3.54 13.09 -3.16
C ILE A 255 -3.99 12.20 -2.01
N GLY A 256 -4.95 12.66 -1.22
CA GLY A 256 -5.47 11.84 -0.14
C GLY A 256 -6.62 12.46 0.62
N VAL A 257 -7.00 11.79 1.69
CA VAL A 257 -8.04 12.19 2.64
C VAL A 257 -7.49 12.10 4.04
N ALA A 258 -7.70 13.15 4.83
CA ALA A 258 -7.52 13.12 6.26
C ALA A 258 -8.89 13.07 6.94
N VAL A 259 -9.13 12.06 7.79
CA VAL A 259 -10.31 12.02 8.66
C VAL A 259 -9.93 12.63 10.01
N VAL A 260 -10.64 13.70 10.37
CA VAL A 260 -10.37 14.54 11.53
C VAL A 260 -11.55 14.46 12.49
N GLY A 261 -11.27 14.45 13.80
CA GLY A 261 -12.31 14.52 14.83
C GLY A 261 -13.03 13.19 15.11
N SER A 262 -12.53 12.08 14.56
CA SER A 262 -12.92 10.72 14.96
C SER A 262 -12.42 10.42 16.39
N PRO A 263 -13.16 9.65 17.20
CA PRO A 263 -12.74 9.34 18.57
C PRO A 263 -11.48 8.48 18.65
N SER A 264 -11.26 7.60 17.66
CA SER A 264 -10.13 6.66 17.63
C SER A 264 -9.64 6.43 16.21
N ALA A 265 -8.34 6.20 16.07
CA ALA A 265 -7.77 5.74 14.81
C ALA A 265 -8.18 4.28 14.54
N PRO A 266 -8.49 3.91 13.29
CA PRO A 266 -8.78 2.53 12.94
C PRO A 266 -7.54 1.66 13.09
N ALA A 267 -7.74 0.34 13.23
CA ALA A 267 -6.65 -0.61 13.28
C ALA A 267 -6.17 -0.91 11.85
N ILE A 268 -4.85 -0.95 11.67
CA ILE A 268 -4.24 -1.39 10.40
C ILE A 268 -3.65 -2.78 10.60
N LYS A 269 -4.07 -3.72 9.74
CA LYS A 269 -3.45 -5.04 9.63
C LYS A 269 -2.63 -5.12 8.36
N LEU A 270 -1.35 -5.44 8.52
CA LEU A 270 -0.45 -5.70 7.40
C LEU A 270 -0.17 -7.20 7.33
N ASP A 271 -0.44 -7.79 6.18
CA ASP A 271 -0.08 -9.15 5.82
C ASP A 271 1.00 -9.10 4.74
N TYR A 272 2.02 -9.96 4.85
CA TYR A 272 3.15 -10.00 3.90
C TYR A 272 3.01 -11.13 2.90
N GLY A 273 1.79 -11.46 2.44
CA GLY A 273 1.59 -12.40 1.33
C GLY A 273 2.01 -13.84 1.65
N GLY A 274 2.06 -14.22 2.93
CA GLY A 274 2.48 -15.56 3.35
C GLY A 274 3.99 -15.80 3.32
N LEU A 275 4.83 -14.77 3.45
CA LEU A 275 6.27 -14.96 3.67
C LEU A 275 6.54 -15.86 4.87
N GLU A 276 7.44 -16.81 4.68
CA GLU A 276 7.88 -17.76 5.70
C GLU A 276 9.33 -17.49 6.10
N HIS A 277 9.66 -17.75 7.36
CA HIS A 277 11.00 -17.53 7.90
C HIS A 277 11.95 -18.69 7.59
N VAL A 278 13.23 -18.38 7.41
CA VAL A 278 14.29 -19.35 7.15
C VAL A 278 15.31 -19.31 8.27
N GLY A 279 15.33 -20.36 9.08
CA GLY A 279 16.26 -20.49 10.20
C GLY A 279 15.93 -19.56 11.37
N GLU A 280 16.92 -19.32 12.23
CA GLU A 280 16.75 -18.52 13.44
C GLU A 280 16.99 -17.02 13.16
N PRO A 281 16.40 -16.10 13.95
CA PRO A 281 16.76 -14.69 13.93
C PRO A 281 18.20 -14.46 14.40
N TYR A 282 18.91 -13.54 13.76
CA TYR A 282 20.29 -13.17 14.09
C TYR A 282 20.39 -11.73 14.56
N GLU A 283 21.26 -11.46 15.53
CA GLU A 283 21.57 -10.10 15.95
C GLU A 283 22.44 -9.40 14.89
N VAL A 284 22.11 -8.16 14.52
CA VAL A 284 22.95 -7.35 13.64
C VAL A 284 24.15 -6.82 14.44
N THR A 285 25.32 -7.42 14.22
CA THR A 285 26.55 -7.05 14.92
C THR A 285 27.37 -5.99 14.19
N SER A 286 27.17 -5.82 12.88
CA SER A 286 27.80 -4.76 12.10
C SER A 286 27.02 -4.45 10.83
N SER A 287 26.82 -3.17 10.57
CA SER A 287 26.11 -2.64 9.40
C SER A 287 26.64 -1.26 9.01
N GLN A 288 26.35 -0.84 7.78
CA GLN A 288 26.61 0.50 7.27
C GLN A 288 25.45 0.91 6.35
N GLY A 289 24.57 1.80 6.84
CA GLY A 289 23.36 2.18 6.11
C GLY A 289 22.44 0.97 5.88
N ASN A 290 22.16 0.66 4.62
CA ASN A 290 21.34 -0.50 4.22
C ASN A 290 22.15 -1.79 3.98
N ILE A 291 23.46 -1.77 4.25
CA ILE A 291 24.36 -2.91 4.08
C ILE A 291 24.62 -3.58 5.43
N VAL A 292 24.31 -4.87 5.54
CA VAL A 292 24.60 -5.72 6.69
C VAL A 292 25.92 -6.44 6.45
N LEU A 293 26.89 -6.26 7.35
CA LEU A 293 28.23 -6.85 7.22
C LEU A 293 28.37 -8.12 8.07
N SER A 294 27.82 -8.12 9.28
CA SER A 294 27.83 -9.29 10.14
C SER A 294 26.55 -9.46 10.94
N LEU A 295 26.18 -10.73 11.10
CA LEU A 295 25.03 -11.20 11.85
C LEU A 295 25.53 -12.19 12.90
N SER A 296 25.30 -11.90 14.19
CA SER A 296 25.77 -12.68 15.34
C SER A 296 27.27 -13.03 15.24
N ASN A 297 28.09 -12.03 14.90
CA ASN A 297 29.54 -12.13 14.68
C ASN A 297 29.96 -13.07 13.53
N GLN A 298 29.03 -13.41 12.64
CA GLN A 298 29.26 -14.23 11.46
C GLN A 298 28.98 -13.43 10.19
N ASN A 299 29.52 -13.93 9.08
CA ASN A 299 29.35 -13.32 7.76
C ASN A 299 27.88 -13.41 7.31
N ALA A 300 27.23 -12.26 7.10
CA ALA A 300 25.79 -12.18 6.83
C ALA A 300 25.40 -12.90 5.53
N ALA A 301 26.17 -12.68 4.46
CA ALA A 301 25.92 -13.31 3.16
C ALA A 301 26.11 -14.83 3.18
N ARG A 302 27.05 -15.36 3.99
CA ARG A 302 27.22 -16.81 4.20
C ARG A 302 26.06 -17.40 4.99
N LEU A 303 25.58 -16.72 6.02
CA LEU A 303 24.41 -17.18 6.77
C LEU A 303 23.16 -17.26 5.89
N LEU A 304 22.94 -16.26 5.03
CA LEU A 304 21.87 -16.32 4.04
C LEU A 304 22.07 -17.52 3.09
N LEU A 305 23.26 -17.69 2.52
CA LEU A 305 23.55 -18.81 1.62
C LEU A 305 23.34 -20.17 2.29
N ASP A 306 23.74 -20.31 3.55
CA ASP A 306 23.53 -21.52 4.34
C ASP A 306 22.04 -21.76 4.61
N ALA A 307 21.26 -20.71 4.88
CA ALA A 307 19.82 -20.76 5.06
C ALA A 307 19.13 -21.22 3.75
N VAL A 308 19.52 -20.65 2.61
CA VAL A 308 19.05 -21.04 1.27
C VAL A 308 19.39 -22.50 0.96
N ASN A 309 20.63 -22.92 1.21
CA ASN A 309 21.09 -24.30 1.01
C ASN A 309 20.34 -25.30 1.89
N LYS A 310 19.95 -24.91 3.11
CA LYS A 310 19.12 -25.76 3.99
C LYS A 310 17.68 -25.87 3.46
N LEU A 311 17.14 -24.80 2.89
CA LEU A 311 15.75 -24.75 2.43
C LEU A 311 15.53 -25.55 1.14
N PHE A 312 16.44 -25.46 0.17
CA PHE A 312 16.35 -26.20 -1.10
C PHE A 312 17.16 -27.51 -1.10
N GLY A 313 17.97 -27.73 -0.06
CA GLY A 313 18.97 -28.80 0.00
C GLY A 313 20.15 -28.53 -0.94
N THR A 314 21.27 -29.24 -0.74
CA THR A 314 22.38 -29.26 -1.72
C THR A 314 22.03 -29.99 -3.03
N SER A 315 20.74 -30.26 -3.26
CA SER A 315 20.21 -31.09 -4.34
C SER A 315 19.97 -30.30 -5.65
N ALA A 316 20.46 -29.07 -5.76
CA ALA A 316 20.49 -28.33 -7.03
C ALA A 316 21.17 -29.14 -8.16
N GLU A 317 22.09 -30.06 -7.82
CA GLU A 317 22.71 -30.98 -8.80
C GLU A 317 21.76 -32.08 -9.31
N ARG A 318 20.68 -32.40 -8.58
CA ARG A 318 19.69 -33.44 -8.93
C ARG A 318 18.44 -32.89 -9.60
N LEU A 319 18.29 -31.57 -9.68
CA LEU A 319 17.16 -30.89 -10.28
C LEU A 319 17.41 -30.62 -11.77
N GLY A 320 16.35 -30.71 -12.57
CA GLY A 320 16.38 -30.34 -13.99
C GLY A 320 16.80 -28.88 -14.18
N ALA A 321 17.35 -28.53 -15.33
CA ALA A 321 17.86 -27.18 -15.60
C ALA A 321 16.81 -26.05 -15.42
N VAL A 322 15.54 -26.37 -15.63
CA VAL A 322 14.39 -25.46 -15.44
C VAL A 322 14.17 -25.17 -13.94
N GLN A 323 14.09 -26.21 -13.10
CA GLN A 323 13.93 -26.07 -11.65
C GLN A 323 15.13 -25.36 -11.00
N ARG A 324 16.34 -25.59 -11.51
CA ARG A 324 17.54 -24.85 -11.07
C ARG A 324 17.49 -23.36 -11.38
N SER A 325 16.88 -22.97 -12.51
CA SER A 325 16.70 -21.56 -12.85
C SER A 325 15.61 -20.95 -11.97
N GLU A 326 14.49 -21.65 -11.79
CA GLU A 326 13.41 -21.24 -10.88
C GLU A 326 13.86 -21.10 -9.42
N GLU A 327 14.82 -21.91 -8.94
CA GLU A 327 15.40 -21.76 -7.60
C GLU A 327 16.37 -20.59 -7.49
N LYS A 328 17.12 -20.30 -8.56
CA LYS A 328 18.06 -19.19 -8.61
C LYS A 328 17.36 -17.83 -8.67
N ASP A 329 16.17 -17.79 -9.26
CA ASP A 329 15.37 -16.58 -9.41
C ASP A 329 14.45 -16.31 -8.20
N LYS A 330 14.58 -17.07 -7.11
CA LYS A 330 13.78 -16.83 -5.89
C LYS A 330 14.24 -15.60 -5.16
N GLU A 331 13.26 -14.80 -4.76
CA GLU A 331 13.47 -13.60 -3.97
C GLU A 331 13.49 -13.95 -2.49
N PHE A 332 14.43 -13.32 -1.77
CA PHE A 332 14.55 -13.42 -0.32
C PHE A 332 14.31 -12.05 0.30
N PHE A 333 13.78 -12.06 1.51
CA PHE A 333 13.45 -10.86 2.26
C PHE A 333 14.10 -10.90 3.64
N ALA A 334 14.26 -9.74 4.26
CA ALA A 334 14.75 -9.58 5.61
C ALA A 334 13.69 -8.87 6.44
N ALA A 335 13.30 -9.48 7.56
CA ALA A 335 12.53 -8.82 8.60
C ALA A 335 13.46 -8.29 9.69
N LEU A 336 13.40 -7.00 9.97
CA LEU A 336 14.17 -6.33 11.02
C LEU A 336 13.29 -6.10 12.25
N TYR A 337 13.83 -6.37 13.43
CA TYR A 337 13.18 -6.21 14.72
C TYR A 337 14.08 -5.40 15.67
N ASP A 338 13.47 -4.57 16.51
CA ASP A 338 14.21 -3.80 17.53
C ASP A 338 14.68 -4.70 18.69
N GLU A 339 13.93 -5.76 18.97
CA GLU A 339 14.21 -6.76 20.02
C GLU A 339 14.25 -8.17 19.42
N GLN A 340 14.83 -9.13 20.15
CA GLN A 340 14.90 -10.52 19.69
C GLN A 340 13.49 -11.09 19.52
N PRO A 341 13.07 -11.47 18.30
CA PRO A 341 11.74 -12.00 18.09
C PRO A 341 11.65 -13.46 18.56
N SER A 342 10.49 -13.85 19.09
CA SER A 342 10.17 -15.24 19.43
C SER A 342 9.62 -15.99 18.22
N LEU A 343 9.90 -17.29 18.10
CA LEU A 343 9.27 -18.16 17.10
C LEU A 343 7.91 -18.67 17.60
N PRO A 344 6.87 -18.77 16.74
CA PRO A 344 6.85 -18.35 15.33
C PRO A 344 6.89 -16.82 15.18
N LEU A 345 7.55 -16.33 14.12
CA LEU A 345 7.70 -14.89 13.89
C LEU A 345 6.36 -14.20 13.66
N ASP A 346 6.16 -13.10 14.39
CA ASP A 346 5.09 -12.14 14.14
C ASP A 346 5.66 -11.01 13.27
N LEU A 347 5.37 -11.04 11.97
CA LEU A 347 5.81 -10.00 11.03
C LEU A 347 5.14 -8.65 11.28
N GLY A 348 4.00 -8.61 12.00
CA GLY A 348 3.35 -7.37 12.39
C GLY A 348 4.17 -6.55 13.39
N LYS A 349 5.10 -7.19 14.11
CA LYS A 349 6.05 -6.54 15.02
C LYS A 349 7.38 -6.18 14.36
N ALA A 350 7.59 -6.57 13.11
CA ALA A 350 8.80 -6.20 12.40
C ALA A 350 8.84 -4.68 12.18
N ARG A 351 9.97 -4.06 12.49
CA ARG A 351 10.24 -2.66 12.15
C ARG A 351 10.27 -2.48 10.63
N LEU A 352 10.73 -3.48 9.88
CA LEU A 352 10.76 -3.41 8.42
C LEU A 352 10.79 -4.81 7.86
N VAL A 353 10.08 -5.03 6.75
CA VAL A 353 10.30 -6.18 5.88
C VAL A 353 10.69 -5.64 4.52
N ALA A 354 11.87 -6.02 4.04
CA ALA A 354 12.45 -5.50 2.81
C ALA A 354 13.16 -6.61 2.03
N LYS A 355 13.24 -6.44 0.70
CA LYS A 355 13.90 -7.39 -0.19
C LYS A 355 15.40 -7.38 0.03
N ILE A 356 16.03 -8.55 -0.09
CA ILE A 356 17.48 -8.67 -0.11
C ILE A 356 17.94 -8.50 -1.56
N MET A 357 18.70 -7.45 -1.84
CA MET A 357 19.07 -7.07 -3.21
C MET A 357 20.31 -7.80 -3.72
N ALA A 358 21.29 -7.98 -2.84
CA ALA A 358 22.57 -8.57 -3.19
C ALA A 358 23.27 -9.11 -1.95
N GLY A 359 24.13 -10.10 -2.15
CA GLY A 359 25.04 -10.60 -1.14
C GLY A 359 26.35 -11.03 -1.78
N ASP A 360 27.46 -10.73 -1.12
CA ASP A 360 28.79 -11.20 -1.51
C ASP A 360 29.35 -12.10 -0.40
N PRO A 361 29.26 -13.44 -0.52
CA PRO A 361 29.78 -14.36 0.49
C PRO A 361 31.29 -14.24 0.76
N SER A 362 32.06 -13.70 -0.20
CA SER A 362 33.51 -13.51 -0.07
C SER A 362 33.84 -12.30 0.80
N ARG A 363 33.10 -11.20 0.62
CA ARG A 363 33.25 -9.95 1.40
C ARG A 363 32.38 -9.90 2.65
N GLY A 364 31.36 -10.75 2.71
CA GLY A 364 30.41 -10.90 3.80
C GLY A 364 29.27 -9.90 3.88
N ALA A 365 29.23 -8.95 2.95
CA ALA A 365 28.22 -7.93 2.90
C ALA A 365 26.93 -8.45 2.23
N MET A 366 25.78 -8.04 2.78
CA MET A 366 24.45 -8.26 2.23
C MET A 366 23.70 -6.93 2.23
N SER A 367 23.08 -6.56 1.10
CA SER A 367 22.32 -5.32 0.97
C SER A 367 20.82 -5.58 1.06
N VAL A 368 20.13 -4.75 1.82
CA VAL A 368 18.66 -4.76 1.95
C VAL A 368 18.08 -3.55 1.21
N GLU A 369 16.94 -3.72 0.55
CA GLU A 369 16.21 -2.67 -0.17
C GLU A 369 15.50 -1.74 0.82
N THR A 370 16.25 -0.82 1.40
CA THR A 370 15.72 0.15 2.35
C THR A 370 16.55 1.43 2.34
N GLU A 371 15.87 2.54 2.59
CA GLU A 371 16.52 3.83 2.88
C GLU A 371 16.81 4.00 4.38
N GLN A 372 16.20 3.18 5.23
CA GLN A 372 16.43 3.22 6.68
C GLN A 372 17.71 2.48 7.04
N GLU A 373 18.48 3.04 7.98
CA GLU A 373 19.65 2.37 8.52
C GLU A 373 19.27 1.07 9.24
N VAL A 374 20.01 0.01 8.93
CA VAL A 374 19.94 -1.24 9.69
C VAL A 374 20.75 -1.05 10.96
N ALA A 375 20.09 -0.84 12.10
CA ALA A 375 20.76 -0.52 13.35
C ALA A 375 21.53 -1.74 13.90
N THR A 376 22.77 -1.51 14.34
CA THR A 376 23.52 -2.51 15.12
C THR A 376 22.81 -2.75 16.46
N GLY A 377 22.70 -4.01 16.89
CA GLY A 377 21.93 -4.45 18.05
C GLY A 377 20.47 -4.81 17.75
N SER A 378 19.97 -4.48 16.55
CA SER A 378 18.68 -4.98 16.05
C SER A 378 18.77 -6.47 15.68
N TYR A 379 17.64 -7.13 15.41
CA TYR A 379 17.59 -8.51 14.96
C TYR A 379 17.07 -8.63 13.54
N LEU A 380 17.66 -9.53 12.76
CA LEU A 380 17.31 -9.83 11.37
C LEU A 380 16.88 -11.29 11.24
N ALA A 381 15.70 -11.51 10.68
CA ALA A 381 15.25 -12.83 10.25
C ALA A 381 15.15 -12.90 8.72
N PHE A 382 15.69 -13.98 8.14
CA PHE A 382 15.55 -14.25 6.72
C PHE A 382 14.16 -14.79 6.41
N LEU A 383 13.57 -14.33 5.33
CA LEU A 383 12.26 -14.78 4.85
C LEU A 383 12.33 -15.18 3.37
N HIS A 384 11.40 -16.03 2.94
CA HIS A 384 11.18 -16.37 1.54
C HIS A 384 9.70 -16.53 1.25
N ALA A 385 9.33 -16.36 -0.02
CA ALA A 385 8.02 -16.78 -0.48
C ALA A 385 7.99 -18.31 -0.67
N PRO A 386 7.04 -19.04 -0.07
CA PRO A 386 6.91 -20.48 -0.32
C PRO A 386 6.55 -20.73 -1.78
N SER A 387 7.27 -21.66 -2.43
CA SER A 387 6.98 -22.03 -3.82
C SER A 387 5.72 -22.87 -3.85
N SER A 388 4.57 -22.28 -4.18
CA SER A 388 3.36 -23.05 -4.47
C SER A 388 3.65 -23.94 -5.68
N SER A 389 3.63 -25.25 -5.49
CA SER A 389 3.74 -26.21 -6.58
C SER A 389 2.62 -25.98 -7.60
N SER A 390 3.02 -25.76 -8.85
CA SER A 390 2.19 -25.63 -10.06
C SER A 390 1.35 -24.35 -10.25
N SER A 391 1.80 -23.56 -11.24
CA SER A 391 1.01 -22.75 -12.18
C SER A 391 0.14 -21.61 -11.64
N THR A 392 0.61 -20.39 -11.94
CA THR A 392 -0.15 -19.14 -12.16
C THR A 392 -1.00 -18.64 -11.00
N THR A 393 -0.64 -17.44 -10.54
CA THR A 393 -1.30 -16.59 -9.54
C THR A 393 -0.93 -16.89 -8.09
N SER A 394 -0.05 -16.04 -7.56
CA SER A 394 0.25 -15.88 -6.14
C SER A 394 -1.05 -15.74 -5.35
N SER A 395 -1.43 -16.82 -4.68
CA SER A 395 -2.56 -16.84 -3.79
C SER A 395 -2.21 -15.99 -2.57
N THR A 396 -2.66 -14.74 -2.50
CA THR A 396 -2.68 -14.00 -1.23
C THR A 396 -3.36 -14.89 -0.16
N SER A 397 -2.62 -15.35 0.84
CA SER A 397 -3.15 -16.22 1.92
C SER A 397 -4.10 -15.47 2.85
N ALA A 398 -4.17 -14.15 2.67
CA ALA A 398 -4.92 -13.26 3.51
C ALA A 398 -6.44 -13.57 3.46
N PRO A 399 -7.15 -13.51 4.60
CA PRO A 399 -8.58 -13.82 4.69
C PRO A 399 -9.41 -12.90 3.77
N PRO A 400 -10.66 -13.23 3.41
CA PRO A 400 -11.51 -12.29 2.68
C PRO A 400 -11.62 -10.96 3.46
N PRO A 401 -11.68 -9.80 2.76
CA PRO A 401 -11.83 -8.51 3.41
C PRO A 401 -13.16 -8.46 4.17
N SER A 402 -13.15 -7.81 5.33
CA SER A 402 -14.38 -7.53 6.08
C SER A 402 -15.25 -6.53 5.31
N ALA A 403 -16.55 -6.56 5.56
CA ALA A 403 -17.46 -5.61 4.95
C ALA A 403 -17.06 -4.17 5.33
N ASN A 404 -17.12 -3.25 4.36
CA ASN A 404 -16.73 -1.85 4.48
C ASN A 404 -15.26 -1.59 4.89
N SER A 405 -14.35 -2.53 4.64
CA SER A 405 -12.91 -2.30 4.85
C SER A 405 -12.24 -1.64 3.65
N LEU A 406 -11.15 -0.92 3.91
CA LEU A 406 -10.20 -0.47 2.90
C LEU A 406 -9.05 -1.48 2.82
N THR A 407 -8.88 -2.11 1.66
CA THR A 407 -7.83 -3.09 1.40
C THR A 407 -6.95 -2.65 0.23
N PHE A 408 -5.66 -2.55 0.48
CA PHE A 408 -4.64 -2.19 -0.49
C PHE A 408 -3.71 -3.39 -0.69
N LEU A 409 -3.42 -3.74 -1.95
CA LEU A 409 -2.62 -4.90 -2.33
C LEU A 409 -1.35 -4.48 -3.06
N SER A 410 -0.22 -5.12 -2.72
CA SER A 410 1.02 -5.04 -3.49
C SER A 410 1.09 -6.25 -4.42
N LEU A 411 1.09 -6.05 -5.73
CA LEU A 411 1.02 -7.11 -6.74
C LEU A 411 2.06 -6.89 -7.84
N PRO A 412 2.57 -7.93 -8.52
CA PRO A 412 3.43 -7.71 -9.67
C PRO A 412 2.71 -6.94 -10.78
N ALA A 413 3.49 -6.22 -11.59
CA ALA A 413 2.97 -5.52 -12.76
C ALA A 413 2.26 -6.51 -13.71
N SER A 414 1.04 -6.20 -14.14
CA SER A 414 0.36 -7.06 -15.12
C SER A 414 0.97 -6.93 -16.52
N ASP A 415 1.13 -8.06 -17.21
CA ASP A 415 1.59 -8.15 -18.60
C ASP A 415 0.49 -7.79 -19.63
N LEU A 416 -0.59 -7.15 -19.19
CA LEU A 416 -1.71 -6.80 -20.05
C LEU A 416 -1.35 -5.58 -20.91
N PRO A 417 -1.53 -5.65 -22.24
CA PRO A 417 -1.29 -4.50 -23.10
C PRO A 417 -2.30 -3.39 -22.79
N PRO A 418 -1.91 -2.11 -22.92
CA PRO A 418 -2.83 -1.00 -22.72
C PRO A 418 -3.98 -1.07 -23.73
N ARG A 419 -5.20 -0.76 -23.26
CA ARG A 419 -6.40 -0.67 -24.09
C ARG A 419 -6.71 0.79 -24.38
N PHE A 420 -6.96 1.11 -25.63
CA PHE A 420 -7.21 2.50 -26.04
C PHE A 420 -8.70 2.75 -26.28
N ALA A 421 -9.36 1.86 -27.03
CA ALA A 421 -10.76 2.03 -27.43
C ALA A 421 -11.72 1.15 -26.63
N ALA A 422 -12.93 1.63 -26.40
CA ALA A 422 -13.98 0.84 -25.74
C ALA A 422 -14.33 -0.45 -26.52
N SER A 423 -14.13 -0.47 -27.84
CA SER A 423 -14.32 -1.63 -28.71
C SER A 423 -13.36 -2.79 -28.45
N ASP A 424 -12.25 -2.53 -27.76
CA ASP A 424 -11.23 -3.56 -27.46
C ASP A 424 -11.65 -4.46 -26.30
N ALA A 425 -12.74 -4.13 -25.61
CA ALA A 425 -13.30 -4.84 -24.48
C ALA A 425 -14.71 -5.36 -24.78
N PRO A 426 -15.18 -6.41 -24.07
CA PRO A 426 -16.56 -6.86 -24.16
C PRO A 426 -17.54 -5.70 -23.88
N SER A 427 -18.58 -5.57 -24.70
CA SER A 427 -19.55 -4.47 -24.60
C SER A 427 -20.60 -4.67 -23.50
N SER A 428 -20.75 -5.90 -22.99
CA SER A 428 -21.71 -6.25 -21.94
C SER A 428 -21.17 -7.39 -21.08
N GLY A 429 -21.45 -7.33 -19.78
CA GLY A 429 -21.14 -8.37 -18.81
C GLY A 429 -21.92 -8.16 -17.52
N PRO A 430 -22.12 -9.21 -16.71
CA PRO A 430 -22.72 -9.04 -15.40
C PRO A 430 -21.78 -8.20 -14.52
N VAL A 431 -22.36 -7.37 -13.65
CA VAL A 431 -21.63 -6.60 -12.63
C VAL A 431 -21.85 -7.29 -11.29
N VAL A 432 -20.76 -7.60 -10.61
CA VAL A 432 -20.77 -8.15 -9.25
C VAL A 432 -20.22 -7.09 -8.30
N GLU A 433 -20.92 -6.85 -7.20
CA GLU A 433 -20.51 -5.93 -6.15
C GLU A 433 -19.99 -6.70 -4.94
N VAL A 434 -18.79 -6.32 -4.47
CA VAL A 434 -18.20 -6.81 -3.22
C VAL A 434 -18.22 -5.66 -2.21
N PRO A 435 -18.69 -5.86 -0.97
CA PRO A 435 -18.82 -4.78 0.02
C PRO A 435 -17.48 -4.44 0.68
N ALA A 436 -16.43 -4.19 -0.09
CA ALA A 436 -15.11 -3.81 0.39
C ALA A 436 -14.42 -2.95 -0.69
N PHE A 437 -13.49 -2.09 -0.30
CA PHE A 437 -12.65 -1.36 -1.23
C PHE A 437 -11.38 -2.17 -1.44
N VAL A 438 -11.12 -2.63 -2.67
CA VAL A 438 -9.93 -3.40 -2.99
C VAL A 438 -9.20 -2.75 -4.15
N ALA A 439 -8.04 -2.18 -3.86
CA ALA A 439 -7.17 -1.57 -4.86
C ALA A 439 -5.77 -2.20 -4.80
N ALA A 440 -5.10 -2.27 -5.94
CA ALA A 440 -3.78 -2.87 -6.04
C ALA A 440 -2.75 -1.91 -6.65
N SER A 441 -1.48 -2.16 -6.37
CA SER A 441 -0.36 -1.45 -6.97
C SER A 441 0.83 -2.38 -7.14
N GLU A 442 1.57 -2.18 -8.22
CA GLU A 442 2.87 -2.77 -8.46
C GLU A 442 4.05 -2.04 -7.83
N ASN A 443 3.81 -0.82 -7.35
CA ASN A 443 4.83 -0.02 -6.67
C ASN A 443 4.69 -0.08 -5.14
N GLY A 444 3.73 -0.86 -4.64
CA GLY A 444 3.54 -1.15 -3.22
C GLY A 444 2.43 -0.36 -2.53
N VAL A 445 2.23 -0.69 -1.26
CA VAL A 445 1.17 -0.13 -0.39
C VAL A 445 1.77 0.76 0.68
N LEU A 446 1.07 1.86 1.00
CA LEU A 446 1.42 2.73 2.12
C LEU A 446 0.82 2.16 3.40
N PHE A 447 1.58 2.19 4.50
CA PHE A 447 1.05 1.84 5.81
C PHE A 447 1.78 2.57 6.95
N ALA A 448 1.04 2.93 7.99
CA ALA A 448 1.56 3.34 9.29
C ALA A 448 0.49 3.08 10.37
N PRO A 449 0.71 2.16 11.32
CA PRO A 449 -0.23 1.96 12.41
C PRO A 449 -0.25 3.18 13.35
N PRO A 450 -1.37 3.47 14.02
CA PRO A 450 -1.44 4.58 14.98
C PRO A 450 -0.61 4.28 16.24
N GLY A 451 0.24 5.20 16.69
CA GLY A 451 1.06 4.97 17.88
C GLY A 451 2.32 5.84 17.99
N ARG A 452 2.78 6.07 19.23
CA ARG A 452 3.80 7.08 19.59
C ARG A 452 5.22 6.51 19.70
N ASP A 453 5.41 5.22 19.54
CA ASP A 453 6.74 4.64 19.46
C ASP A 453 7.35 5.04 18.11
N ALA A 454 8.68 5.14 18.01
CA ALA A 454 9.43 5.65 16.85
C ALA A 454 9.16 4.93 15.49
N GLN A 455 8.16 4.05 15.46
CA GLN A 455 7.61 3.27 14.36
C GLN A 455 6.48 3.99 13.58
N GLY A 456 5.97 5.15 14.06
CA GLY A 456 4.92 5.95 13.39
C GLY A 456 5.32 6.63 12.06
N GLN A 457 6.40 6.20 11.43
CA GLN A 457 6.80 6.65 10.10
C GLN A 457 5.99 5.91 9.05
N VAL A 458 5.42 6.64 8.08
CA VAL A 458 4.74 6.02 6.94
C VAL A 458 5.75 5.28 6.07
N ARG A 459 5.42 4.02 5.76
CA ARG A 459 6.29 3.10 5.02
C ARG A 459 5.60 2.61 3.76
N VAL A 460 6.42 2.18 2.80
CA VAL A 460 5.98 1.48 1.60
C VAL A 460 6.31 0.00 1.78
N CYS A 461 5.33 -0.87 1.60
CA CYS A 461 5.54 -2.31 1.46
C CYS A 461 5.34 -2.71 0.00
N ALA A 462 6.42 -3.07 -0.68
CA ALA A 462 6.41 -3.54 -2.07
C ALA A 462 6.55 -5.08 -2.17
N VAL A 463 6.44 -5.80 -1.05
CA VAL A 463 6.46 -7.27 -1.06
C VAL A 463 5.27 -7.79 -1.88
N GLU A 464 5.53 -8.61 -2.88
CA GLU A 464 4.46 -9.18 -3.71
C GLU A 464 3.48 -10.00 -2.87
N GLY A 465 2.18 -9.77 -3.07
CA GLY A 465 1.12 -10.40 -2.30
C GLY A 465 0.85 -9.75 -0.95
N ALA A 466 1.61 -8.75 -0.53
CA ALA A 466 1.32 -8.03 0.71
C ALA A 466 -0.03 -7.31 0.64
N SER A 467 -0.72 -7.22 1.77
CA SER A 467 -1.97 -6.48 1.89
C SER A 467 -2.01 -5.62 3.16
N ALA A 468 -2.35 -4.34 3.00
CA ALA A 468 -2.64 -3.43 4.10
C ALA A 468 -4.15 -3.24 4.20
N ARG A 469 -4.73 -3.47 5.39
CA ARG A 469 -6.16 -3.41 5.62
C ARG A 469 -6.50 -2.50 6.77
N VAL A 470 -7.45 -1.59 6.53
CA VAL A 470 -8.06 -0.78 7.58
C VAL A 470 -9.31 -1.50 8.08
N GLU A 471 -9.30 -1.84 9.36
CA GLU A 471 -10.45 -2.40 10.07
C GLU A 471 -10.85 -1.42 11.19
N GLU A 472 -12.15 -1.19 11.34
CA GLU A 472 -12.62 -0.46 12.51
C GLU A 472 -12.45 -1.29 13.78
N ALA A 473 -12.04 -0.59 14.85
CA ALA A 473 -11.68 -1.17 16.13
C ALA A 473 -12.90 -1.56 17.00
#